data_AF-A0A7C6JSW2-F1
#
_entry.id   AF-A0A7C6JSW2-F1
#
_cell.length_a   1.000
_cell.length_b   1.000
_cell.length_c   1.000
_cell.angle_alpha   90.00
_cell.angle_beta   90.00
_cell.angle_gamma   90.00
#
_symmetry.space_group_name_H-M   'P 1'
#
loop_
_entity.id
_entity.type
_entity.pdbx_description
1 polymer ?
#
loop_
_entity_poly.entity_id
_entity_poly.type
_entity_poly.pdbx_seq_one_letter_code
_entity_poly.pdbx_strand_id
1 'polypeptide(L)'
;MTISSSGISSVLKAYTGQKVVLNDSKDSTKAKVTDKDELVLSRKARDLKRARDIVAKSSPVRKDKVEEITNAIQKGCYQVDPDKVAQRILATVRKYRQEV
;
A
#
# COMPACT_ATOMS: atom_id res chain seq x y z
N MET A 1 -53.00 27.61 -36.72
CA MET A 1 -52.43 28.06 -35.42
C MET A 1 -52.37 26.84 -34.51
N THR A 2 -51.18 26.38 -34.12
CA THR A 2 -50.96 25.16 -33.30
C THR A 2 -50.43 25.56 -31.92
N ILE A 3 -51.12 25.19 -30.85
CA ILE A 3 -50.79 25.58 -29.47
C ILE A 3 -50.00 24.45 -28.81
N SER A 4 -48.81 24.77 -28.28
CA SER A 4 -47.91 23.83 -27.59
C SER A 4 -48.47 23.38 -26.24
N SER A 5 -48.45 22.07 -25.97
CA SER A 5 -49.10 21.40 -24.83
C SER A 5 -48.18 21.17 -23.61
N SER A 6 -46.92 21.63 -23.63
CA SER A 6 -45.92 21.30 -22.59
C SER A 6 -46.20 21.89 -21.21
N GLY A 7 -46.98 22.98 -21.11
CA GLY A 7 -47.34 23.60 -19.83
C GLY A 7 -48.53 22.95 -19.11
N ILE A 8 -49.38 22.22 -19.85
CA ILE A 8 -50.68 21.72 -19.38
C ILE A 8 -50.48 20.52 -18.41
N SER A 9 -49.39 19.77 -18.57
CA SER A 9 -49.07 18.60 -17.73
C SER A 9 -48.81 18.96 -16.25
N SER A 10 -48.18 20.11 -15.97
CA SER A 10 -47.88 20.51 -14.59
C SER A 10 -49.14 20.86 -13.80
N VAL A 11 -50.12 21.46 -14.47
CA VAL A 11 -51.40 21.86 -13.88
C VAL A 11 -52.29 20.64 -13.63
N LEU A 12 -52.30 19.66 -14.55
CA LEU A 12 -52.98 18.36 -14.37
C LEU A 12 -52.50 17.63 -13.11
N LYS A 13 -51.19 17.64 -12.83
CA LYS A 13 -50.57 16.98 -11.67
C LYS A 13 -50.99 17.59 -10.32
N ALA A 14 -51.35 18.88 -10.31
CA ALA A 14 -51.78 19.58 -9.09
C ALA A 14 -53.25 19.29 -8.71
N TYR A 15 -54.10 18.93 -9.69
CA TYR A 15 -55.53 18.73 -9.49
C TYR A 15 -55.96 17.26 -9.37
N THR A 16 -55.27 16.32 -10.02
CA THR A 16 -55.70 14.91 -10.01
C THR A 16 -55.08 14.16 -8.84
N GLY A 17 -55.88 13.91 -7.80
CA GLY A 17 -55.57 12.91 -6.79
C GLY A 17 -55.49 11.50 -7.38
N GLN A 18 -54.45 10.78 -6.98
CA GLN A 18 -54.29 9.31 -7.05
C GLN A 18 -53.68 8.69 -8.33
N LYS A 19 -52.52 8.05 -8.08
CA LYS A 19 -51.70 7.10 -8.85
C LYS A 19 -50.86 7.61 -10.05
N VAL A 20 -49.67 8.10 -9.68
CA VAL A 20 -48.45 8.12 -10.50
C VAL A 20 -47.78 6.75 -10.43
N VAL A 21 -47.50 6.11 -11.58
CA VAL A 21 -46.56 4.97 -11.65
C VAL A 21 -45.15 5.56 -11.72
N LEU A 22 -44.43 5.49 -10.60
CA LEU A 22 -43.01 5.82 -10.49
C LEU A 22 -42.22 4.56 -10.87
N ASN A 23 -41.45 4.64 -11.96
CA ASN A 23 -40.46 3.62 -12.28
C ASN A 23 -39.31 3.74 -11.28
N ASP A 24 -39.33 2.86 -10.29
CA ASP A 24 -38.29 2.68 -9.28
C ASP A 24 -37.12 1.92 -9.90
N SER A 25 -36.20 2.64 -10.54
CA SER A 25 -34.86 2.13 -10.84
C SER A 25 -33.90 2.64 -9.78
N LYS A 26 -33.92 1.87 -8.70
CA LYS A 26 -32.94 1.77 -7.63
C LYS A 26 -31.52 1.72 -8.20
N ASP A 27 -30.84 2.86 -8.24
CA ASP A 27 -29.39 2.87 -8.09
C ASP A 27 -29.02 3.81 -6.95
N SER A 28 -28.94 3.17 -5.80
CA SER A 28 -28.51 3.72 -4.54
C SER A 28 -27.07 4.23 -4.62
N THR A 29 -26.81 5.27 -3.83
CA THR A 29 -25.49 5.63 -3.31
C THR A 29 -24.46 6.22 -4.29
N LYS A 30 -24.70 7.47 -4.71
CA LYS A 30 -23.61 8.47 -4.70
C LYS A 30 -23.70 9.29 -3.41
N ALA A 31 -23.43 8.60 -2.30
CA ALA A 31 -23.15 9.25 -1.04
C ALA A 31 -21.84 10.03 -1.20
N LYS A 32 -21.88 11.30 -0.78
CA LYS A 32 -20.77 12.22 -0.48
C LYS A 32 -19.38 11.65 -0.79
N VAL A 33 -18.73 12.20 -1.80
CA VAL A 33 -17.27 12.26 -1.81
C VAL A 33 -16.91 13.13 -0.60
N THR A 34 -16.68 12.50 0.54
CA THR A 34 -15.87 13.08 1.60
C THR A 34 -14.55 13.44 0.94
N ASP A 35 -14.16 14.71 0.97
CA ASP A 35 -12.78 15.11 0.70
C ASP A 35 -11.91 14.27 1.65
N LYS A 36 -11.31 13.22 1.11
CA LYS A 36 -10.41 12.35 1.85
C LYS A 36 -9.09 13.09 1.91
N ASP A 37 -8.56 13.29 3.12
CA ASP A 37 -7.22 13.82 3.30
C ASP A 37 -6.23 13.02 2.44
N GLU A 38 -5.63 13.68 1.45
CA GLU A 38 -4.72 13.05 0.50
C GLU A 38 -3.28 13.21 0.99
N LEU A 39 -2.66 12.11 1.43
CA LEU A 39 -1.25 12.09 1.79
C LEU A 39 -0.39 11.85 0.53
N VAL A 40 0.08 12.93 -0.10
CA VAL A 40 1.03 12.83 -1.20
C VAL A 40 2.45 12.72 -0.65
N LEU A 41 3.04 11.52 -0.73
CA LEU A 41 4.46 11.34 -0.41
C LEU A 41 5.34 12.21 -1.31
N SER A 42 6.35 12.84 -0.72
CA SER A 42 7.36 13.59 -1.48
C SER A 42 8.02 12.69 -2.53
N ARG A 43 8.50 13.28 -3.63
CA ARG A 43 9.18 12.52 -4.70
C ARG A 43 10.33 11.67 -4.14
N LYS A 44 11.15 12.28 -3.28
CA LYS A 44 12.26 11.61 -2.57
C LYS A 44 11.80 10.40 -1.74
N ALA A 45 10.67 10.51 -1.04
CA ALA A 45 10.15 9.41 -0.23
C ALA A 45 9.68 8.23 -1.09
N ARG A 46 9.07 8.51 -2.24
CA ARG A 46 8.66 7.49 -3.22
C ARG A 46 9.88 6.78 -3.83
N ASP A 47 10.92 7.53 -4.18
CA ASP A 47 12.14 6.97 -4.74
C ASP A 47 12.86 6.06 -3.73
N LEU A 48 12.93 6.49 -2.47
CA LEU A 48 13.52 5.69 -1.40
C LEU A 48 12.71 4.40 -1.16
N LYS A 49 11.38 4.48 -1.15
CA LYS A 49 10.51 3.30 -1.02
C LYS A 49 10.78 2.31 -2.15
N ARG A 50 10.82 2.77 -3.41
CA ARG A 50 11.12 1.92 -4.56
C ARG A 50 12.51 1.28 -4.44
N ALA A 51 13.53 2.04 -4.03
CA ALA A 51 14.87 1.51 -3.82
C ALA A 51 14.90 0.42 -2.73
N ARG A 52 14.20 0.63 -1.61
CA ARG A 52 14.06 -0.38 -0.55
C ARG A 52 13.35 -1.63 -1.04
N ASP A 53 12.27 -1.48 -1.81
CA ASP A 53 11.52 -2.61 -2.35
C ASP A 53 12.37 -3.44 -3.32
N ILE A 54 13.24 -2.80 -4.11
CA ILE A 54 14.18 -3.49 -5.00
C ILE A 54 15.24 -4.26 -4.19
N VAL A 55 15.80 -3.63 -3.14
CA VAL A 55 16.75 -4.29 -2.24
C VAL A 55 16.10 -5.45 -1.50
N ALA A 56 14.85 -5.31 -1.05
CA ALA A 56 14.12 -6.38 -0.38
C ALA A 56 13.78 -7.56 -1.30
N LYS A 57 13.55 -7.29 -2.60
CA LYS A 57 13.34 -8.33 -3.62
C LYS A 57 14.63 -9.00 -4.07
N SER A 58 15.77 -8.33 -3.91
CA SER A 58 17.07 -8.95 -4.18
C SER A 58 17.31 -10.09 -3.19
N SER A 59 18.05 -11.11 -3.63
CA SER A 59 18.34 -12.25 -2.75
C SER A 59 19.01 -11.75 -1.47
N PRO A 60 18.55 -12.17 -0.28
CA PRO A 60 19.17 -11.79 0.98
C PRO A 60 20.62 -12.32 1.10
N VAL A 61 20.99 -13.27 0.23
CA VAL A 61 22.32 -13.88 0.19
C VAL A 61 23.23 -13.09 -0.74
N ARG A 62 24.28 -12.49 -0.18
CA ARG A 62 25.37 -11.86 -0.94
C ARG A 62 26.34 -12.93 -1.43
N LYS A 63 26.07 -13.47 -2.63
CA LYS A 63 26.85 -14.56 -3.24
C LYS A 63 28.35 -14.25 -3.32
N ASP A 64 28.71 -13.04 -3.76
CA ASP A 64 30.11 -12.61 -3.89
C ASP A 64 30.89 -12.76 -2.57
N LYS A 65 30.26 -12.38 -1.46
CA LYS A 65 30.88 -12.47 -0.12
C LYS A 65 31.00 -13.91 0.36
N VAL A 66 30.06 -14.77 0.00
CA VAL A 66 30.11 -16.21 0.33
C VAL A 66 31.26 -16.86 -0.42
N GLU A 67 31.42 -16.55 -1.71
CA GLU A 67 32.51 -17.06 -2.54
C GLU A 67 33.88 -16.59 -2.03
N GLU A 68 34.02 -15.31 -1.69
CA GLU A 68 35.25 -14.75 -1.11
C GLU A 68 35.66 -15.49 0.18
N ILE A 69 34.72 -15.65 1.12
CA ILE A 69 34.96 -16.35 2.39
C ILE A 69 35.29 -17.82 2.15
N THR A 70 34.56 -18.49 1.25
CA THR A 70 34.79 -19.90 0.90
C THR A 70 36.20 -20.09 0.34
N ASN A 71 36.63 -19.20 -0.56
CA ASN A 71 37.97 -19.21 -1.13
C ASN A 71 39.03 -18.98 -0.05
N ALA A 72 38.80 -18.05 0.89
CA ALA A 72 39.72 -17.80 2.01
C ALA A 72 39.85 -19.03 2.93
N ILE A 73 38.76 -19.74 3.18
CA ILE A 73 38.74 -20.99 3.97
C ILE A 73 39.51 -22.09 3.23
N GLN A 74 39.25 -22.30 1.94
CA GLN A 74 39.95 -23.31 1.12
C GLN A 74 41.46 -23.08 1.07
N LYS A 75 41.90 -21.82 1.00
CA LYS A 75 43.31 -21.43 1.03
C LYS A 75 43.94 -21.53 2.42
N GLY A 76 43.16 -21.80 3.46
CA GLY A 76 43.62 -21.81 4.86
C GLY A 76 43.97 -20.42 5.42
N CYS A 77 43.62 -19.34 4.71
CA CYS A 77 43.91 -17.97 5.12
C CYS A 77 42.77 -17.32 5.92
N TYR A 78 41.69 -18.05 6.18
CA TYR A 78 40.59 -17.56 6.99
C TYR A 78 40.94 -17.65 8.49
N GLN A 79 41.37 -16.53 9.06
CA GLN A 79 41.68 -16.44 10.49
C GLN A 79 40.42 -16.11 11.29
N VAL A 80 40.04 -17.01 12.19
CA VAL A 80 38.94 -16.80 13.14
C VAL A 80 39.43 -15.95 14.30
N ASP A 81 38.76 -14.83 14.53
CA ASP A 81 39.04 -13.93 15.64
C ASP A 81 38.14 -14.27 16.85
N PRO A 82 38.69 -14.77 17.96
CA PRO A 82 37.91 -15.22 19.11
C PRO A 82 37.14 -14.07 19.79
N ASP A 83 37.68 -12.84 19.77
CA ASP A 83 37.02 -11.69 20.40
C ASP A 83 35.76 -11.30 19.60
N LYS A 84 35.84 -11.35 18.27
CA LYS A 84 34.68 -11.14 17.40
C LYS A 84 33.59 -12.19 17.63
N VAL A 85 33.97 -13.45 17.87
CA VAL A 85 33.03 -14.54 18.18
C VAL A 85 32.34 -14.27 19.51
N ALA A 86 33.09 -14.00 20.57
CA ALA A 86 32.55 -13.70 21.89
C ALA A 86 31.60 -12.49 21.86
N GLN A 87 32.00 -11.42 21.16
CA GLN A 87 31.15 -10.23 20.98
C GLN A 87 29.82 -10.57 20.29
N ARG A 88 29.83 -11.45 19.28
CA ARG A 88 28.62 -11.88 18.58
C ARG A 88 27.70 -12.74 19.43
N ILE A 89 28.26 -13.63 20.24
CA ILE A 89 27.48 -14.41 21.22
C ILE A 89 26.78 -13.47 22.19
N LEU A 90 27.53 -12.54 22.82
CA LEU A 90 26.97 -11.60 23.80
C LEU A 90 25.92 -10.67 23.18
N ALA A 91 26.17 -10.15 21.97
CA ALA A 91 25.21 -9.31 21.26
C ALA A 91 23.91 -10.05 20.95
N THR A 92 24.02 -11.33 20.56
CA THR A 92 22.86 -12.18 20.25
C THR A 92 22.02 -12.41 21.50
N VAL A 93 22.65 -12.78 22.63
CA VAL A 93 21.96 -12.98 23.91
C VAL A 93 21.26 -11.71 24.40
N ARG A 94 21.91 -10.54 24.28
CA ARG A 94 21.29 -9.25 24.66
C ARG A 94 20.07 -8.91 23.82
N LYS A 95 20.12 -9.17 22.52
CA LYS A 95 18.99 -8.91 21.61
C LYS A 95 17.76 -9.72 22.03
N TYR A 96 17.92 -11.03 22.26
CA TYR A 96 16.83 -11.89 22.71
C TYR A 96 16.29 -11.51 24.09
N ARG A 97 17.14 -10.99 24.98
CA ARG A 97 16.71 -10.52 26.31
C ARG A 97 15.92 -9.21 26.27
N GLN A 98 16.13 -8.35 25.26
CA GLN A 98 15.39 -7.10 25.11
C GLN A 98 14.02 -7.26 24.44
N GLU A 99 13.77 -8.40 23.80
CA GLU A 99 12.49 -8.73 23.16
C GLU A 99 11.50 -9.44 24.11
N VAL A 100 11.84 -9.55 25.42
CA VAL A 100 10.98 -10.06 26.52
C VAL A 100 10.72 -8.93 27.51
#